data_AF-A0A645JP05-F1
#
_entry.id   AF-A0A645JP05-F1
#
_cell.length_a   1.000
_cell.length_b   1.000
_cell.length_c   1.000
_cell.angle_alpha   90.00
_cell.angle_beta   90.00
_cell.angle_gamma   90.00
#
_symmetry.space_group_name_H-M   'P 1'
#
loop_
_entity.id
_entity.type
_entity.pdbx_description
1 polymer ?
#
loop_
_entity_poly.entity_id
_entity_poly.type
_entity_poly.pdbx_seq_one_letter_code
_entity_poly.pdbx_strand_id
1 'polypeptide(L)'
;MIVLSDIDGFYSDNPSTNAQAELYSLVTEINDDLMAKAGGAGSTFGTGGMHSKLQAAKRIFDANRSMVLANGKNPAIIFDILAGKEIGTFFKHN
;
A
#
# COMPACT_ATOMS: atom_id res chain seq x y z
N MET A 1 10.64 4.79 -2.60
CA MET A 1 10.66 4.11 -1.28
C MET A 1 10.03 2.74 -1.44
N ILE A 2 10.55 1.70 -0.81
CA ILE A 2 9.90 0.37 -0.80
C ILE A 2 9.51 0.08 0.66
N VAL A 3 8.24 -0.25 0.88
CA VAL A 3 7.71 -0.67 2.17
C VAL A 3 7.33 -2.14 2.06
N LEU A 4 8.04 -2.98 2.81
CA LEU A 4 7.71 -4.39 2.95
C LEU A 4 6.77 -4.57 4.15
N SER A 5 5.66 -5.27 3.95
CA SER A 5 4.65 -5.56 4.97
C SER A 5 4.31 -7.05 5.01
N ASP A 6 3.53 -7.43 6.00
CA ASP A 6 2.78 -8.69 6.05
C ASP A 6 1.62 -8.81 5.04
N ILE A 7 1.22 -7.74 4.36
CA ILE A 7 0.17 -7.71 3.33
C ILE A 7 0.76 -7.51 1.93
N ASP A 8 0.07 -8.05 0.92
CA ASP A 8 0.51 -7.99 -0.48
C ASP A 8 0.49 -6.58 -1.08
N GLY A 9 -0.35 -5.68 -0.55
CA GLY A 9 -0.43 -4.29 -0.96
C GLY A 9 -1.63 -3.59 -0.34
N PHE A 10 -2.14 -2.56 -1.00
CA PHE A 10 -3.33 -1.82 -0.61
C PHE A 10 -4.56 -2.35 -1.35
N TYR A 11 -5.60 -2.71 -0.60
CA TYR A 11 -6.82 -3.34 -1.11
C TYR A 11 -8.04 -2.40 -1.01
N SER A 12 -9.07 -2.68 -1.82
CA SER A 12 -10.35 -1.98 -1.78
C SER A 12 -11.12 -2.15 -0.48
N ASP A 13 -10.88 -3.27 0.23
CA ASP A 13 -11.40 -3.62 1.54
C ASP A 13 -10.42 -4.58 2.24
N ASN A 14 -10.70 -5.03 3.47
CA ASN A 14 -9.86 -6.00 4.17
C ASN A 14 -9.97 -7.40 3.51
N PRO A 15 -8.89 -7.91 2.87
CA PRO A 15 -8.93 -9.19 2.16
C PRO A 15 -9.05 -10.41 3.09
N SER A 16 -8.82 -10.24 4.39
CA SER A 16 -9.00 -11.32 5.37
C SER A 16 -10.48 -11.56 5.71
N THR A 17 -11.34 -10.56 5.49
CA THR A 17 -12.77 -10.61 5.84
C THR A 17 -13.69 -10.47 4.64
N ASN A 18 -13.21 -9.87 3.54
CA ASN A 18 -13.94 -9.70 2.30
C ASN A 18 -13.17 -10.36 1.15
N ALA A 19 -13.69 -11.49 0.67
CA ALA A 19 -13.10 -12.23 -0.46
C ALA A 19 -13.21 -11.47 -1.80
N GLN A 20 -14.03 -10.42 -1.87
CA GLN A 20 -14.14 -9.52 -3.04
C GLN A 20 -13.21 -8.31 -2.93
N ALA A 21 -12.32 -8.27 -1.93
CA ALA A 21 -11.33 -7.21 -1.82
C ALA A 21 -10.33 -7.30 -2.99
N GLU A 22 -10.18 -6.21 -3.72
CA GLU A 22 -9.32 -6.11 -4.89
C GLU A 22 -8.05 -5.34 -4.55
N LEU A 23 -6.90 -5.84 -5.00
CA LEU A 23 -5.62 -5.15 -4.85
C LEU A 23 -5.55 -3.98 -5.83
N TYR A 24 -5.25 -2.78 -5.32
CA TYR A 24 -4.86 -1.67 -6.19
C TYR A 24 -3.40 -1.87 -6.62
N SER A 25 -3.16 -2.23 -7.89
CA SER A 25 -1.80 -2.36 -8.41
C SER A 25 -1.11 -1.01 -8.61
N LEU A 26 -1.88 0.04 -8.92
CA LEU A 26 -1.43 1.41 -9.12
C LEU A 26 -2.36 2.39 -8.41
N VAL A 27 -1.78 3.33 -7.68
CA VAL A 27 -2.46 4.48 -7.08
C VAL A 27 -1.76 5.75 -7.57
N THR A 28 -2.52 6.61 -8.24
CA THR A 28 -2.02 7.88 -8.81
C THR A 28 -2.46 9.11 -8.03
N GLU A 29 -3.32 8.94 -7.04
CA GLU A 29 -3.83 10.02 -6.18
C GLU A 29 -4.19 9.44 -4.80
N ILE A 30 -3.84 10.17 -3.72
CA ILE A 30 -4.19 9.81 -2.35
C ILE A 30 -5.12 10.89 -1.79
N ASN A 31 -6.42 10.71 -2.04
CA ASN A 31 -7.49 11.58 -1.58
C ASN A 31 -8.11 11.10 -0.25
N ASP A 32 -9.03 11.89 0.29
CA ASP A 32 -9.65 11.60 1.58
C ASP A 32 -10.51 10.32 1.56
N ASP A 33 -11.13 9.99 0.42
CA ASP A 33 -11.87 8.74 0.23
C ASP A 33 -10.95 7.51 0.33
N LEU A 34 -9.77 7.58 -0.30
CA LEU A 34 -8.77 6.50 -0.22
C LEU A 34 -8.23 6.36 1.21
N MET A 35 -8.00 7.48 1.88
CA MET A 35 -7.57 7.51 3.28
C MET A 35 -8.64 6.92 4.21
N ALA A 36 -9.92 7.20 3.97
CA ALA A 36 -11.03 6.64 4.73
C ALA A 36 -11.12 5.11 4.59
N LYS A 37 -10.87 4.56 3.38
CA LYS A 37 -10.80 3.11 3.16
C LYS A 37 -9.70 2.42 3.98
N ALA A 38 -8.59 3.12 4.26
CA ALA A 38 -7.54 2.58 5.12
C ALA A 38 -7.86 2.62 6.63
N GLY A 39 -8.96 3.27 7.04
CA GLY A 39 -9.44 3.37 8.42
C GLY A 39 -10.59 2.42 8.79
N GLY A 40 -11.01 1.53 7.86
CA GLY A 40 -12.12 0.59 8.07
C GLY A 40 -11.88 -0.45 9.18
N ALA A 41 -12.98 -0.94 9.75
CA ALA A 41 -13.09 -1.71 11.00
C ALA A 41 -12.00 -2.77 11.23
N GLY A 42 -11.18 -2.56 12.27
CA GLY A 42 -10.17 -3.51 12.75
C GLY A 42 -8.85 -2.88 13.23
N SER A 43 -8.60 -1.60 12.96
CA SER A 43 -7.34 -0.94 13.29
C SER A 43 -7.20 -0.47 14.74
N THR A 44 -8.03 -0.97 15.68
CA THR A 44 -8.21 -0.36 17.00
C THR A 44 -6.92 -0.33 17.84
N PHE A 45 -6.01 -1.30 17.70
CA PHE A 45 -4.70 -1.26 18.38
C PHE A 45 -3.66 -2.08 17.61
N GLY A 46 -2.99 -1.47 16.63
CA GLY A 46 -1.81 -2.03 15.99
C GLY A 46 -0.82 -0.91 15.69
N THR A 47 0.45 -1.09 16.05
CA THR A 47 1.53 -0.09 16.02
C THR A 47 1.94 0.43 14.63
N GLY A 48 1.13 0.20 13.58
CA GLY A 48 1.46 0.54 12.18
C GLY A 48 0.50 -0.03 11.12
N GLY A 49 -0.80 0.22 11.24
CA GLY A 49 -1.85 -0.27 10.32
C GLY A 49 -1.78 0.30 8.89
N MET A 50 -2.79 -0.01 8.06
CA MET A 50 -2.87 0.47 6.68
C MET A 50 -2.89 2.00 6.59
N HIS A 51 -3.57 2.66 7.52
CA HIS A 51 -3.61 4.13 7.60
C HIS A 51 -2.22 4.77 7.70
N SER A 52 -1.32 4.25 8.56
CA SER A 52 0.05 4.76 8.68
C SER A 52 0.86 4.57 7.39
N LYS A 53 0.61 3.49 6.65
CA LYS A 53 1.26 3.21 5.36
C LYS A 53 0.78 4.18 4.28
N LEU A 54 -0.52 4.48 4.23
CA LEU A 54 -1.05 5.52 3.33
C LEU A 54 -0.57 6.92 3.72
N GLN A 55 -0.42 7.22 5.00
CA GLN A 55 0.20 8.49 5.42
C GLN A 55 1.67 8.60 4.96
N ALA A 56 2.42 7.50 4.97
CA ALA A 56 3.78 7.49 4.41
C ALA A 56 3.74 7.68 2.89
N ALA A 57 2.83 7.02 2.19
CA ALA A 57 2.62 7.20 0.75
C ALA A 57 2.26 8.65 0.40
N LYS A 58 1.37 9.30 1.18
CA LYS A 58 0.98 10.70 1.01
C LYS A 58 2.20 11.64 1.12
N ARG A 59 3.04 11.46 2.14
CA ARG A 59 4.28 12.25 2.28
C ARG A 59 5.25 12.05 1.11
N ILE A 60 5.31 10.83 0.57
CA ILE A 60 6.15 10.52 -0.61
C ILE A 60 5.58 11.19 -1.87
N PHE A 61 4.25 11.21 -2.02
CA PHE A 61 3.54 11.94 -3.07
C PHE A 61 3.81 13.44 -3.02
N ASP A 62 3.64 14.05 -1.85
CA ASP A 62 3.88 15.48 -1.62
C ASP A 62 5.34 15.87 -1.94
N ALA A 63 6.25 14.90 -1.89
CA ALA A 63 7.67 15.06 -2.25
C ALA A 63 7.98 14.73 -3.73
N ASN A 64 6.97 14.53 -4.59
CA ASN A 64 7.10 14.11 -5.99
C ASN A 64 7.96 12.84 -6.16
N ARG A 65 7.81 11.88 -5.26
CA ARG A 65 8.52 10.60 -5.27
C ARG A 65 7.53 9.45 -5.36
N SER A 66 8.04 8.27 -5.66
CA SER A 66 7.23 7.05 -5.75
C SER A 66 7.49 6.11 -4.57
N MET A 67 6.46 5.34 -4.22
CA MET A 67 6.49 4.31 -3.17
C MET A 67 5.93 3.00 -3.71
N VAL A 68 6.49 1.87 -3.28
CA VAL A 68 5.89 0.54 -3.47
C VAL A 68 5.57 -0.04 -2.10
N LEU A 69 4.35 -0.57 -1.94
CA LEU A 69 3.95 -1.38 -0.79
C LEU A 69 3.79 -2.83 -1.26
N ALA A 70 4.54 -3.76 -0.65
CA ALA A 70 4.55 -5.16 -1.07
C ALA A 70 4.71 -6.13 0.11
N ASN A 71 4.40 -7.41 -0.12
CA ASN A 71 4.62 -8.46 0.88
C ASN A 71 6.13 -8.71 1.10
N GLY A 72 6.57 -8.65 2.35
CA GLY A 72 7.95 -8.85 2.77
C GLY A 72 8.33 -10.28 3.13
N LYS A 73 7.41 -11.25 3.04
CA LYS A 73 7.66 -12.66 3.42
C LYS A 73 8.88 -13.24 2.70
N ASN A 74 9.12 -12.83 1.45
CA ASN A 74 10.37 -13.08 0.74
C ASN A 74 11.03 -11.75 0.34
N PRO A 75 12.07 -11.28 1.07
CA PRO A 75 12.74 -10.01 0.78
C PRO A 75 13.40 -9.92 -0.61
N ALA A 76 13.67 -11.06 -1.28
CA ALA A 76 14.20 -11.06 -2.65
C ALA A 76 13.28 -10.36 -3.66
N ILE A 77 12.00 -10.16 -3.31
CA ILE A 77 11.03 -9.40 -4.09
C ILE A 77 11.48 -7.97 -4.41
N ILE A 78 12.39 -7.40 -3.61
CA ILE A 78 12.99 -6.08 -3.86
C ILE A 78 13.66 -6.04 -5.23
N PHE A 79 14.36 -7.10 -5.65
CA PHE A 79 15.03 -7.12 -6.95
C PHE A 79 14.03 -7.05 -8.11
N ASP A 80 12.91 -7.75 -7.97
CA ASP A 80 11.83 -7.73 -8.95
C ASP A 80 11.15 -6.36 -9.03
N ILE A 81 10.94 -5.71 -7.88
CA ILE A 81 10.42 -4.34 -7.81
C ILE A 81 11.38 -3.36 -8.51
N LEU A 82 12.68 -3.47 -8.25
CA LEU A 82 13.71 -2.63 -8.90
C LEU A 82 13.84 -2.91 -10.40
N ALA A 83 13.53 -4.13 -10.84
CA ALA A 83 13.45 -4.50 -12.25
C ALA A 83 12.17 -4.01 -12.95
N GLY A 84 11.26 -3.34 -12.22
CA GLY A 84 10.03 -2.77 -12.78
C GLY A 84 8.88 -3.76 -12.91
N LYS A 85 8.93 -4.93 -12.24
CA LYS A 85 7.78 -5.84 -12.22
C LYS A 85 6.63 -5.24 -11.39
N GLU A 86 5.40 -5.48 -11.84
CA GLU A 86 4.20 -5.05 -11.12
C GLU A 86 3.98 -5.91 -9.88
N ILE A 87 4.35 -5.37 -8.72
CA ILE A 87 4.31 -6.07 -7.43
C ILE A 87 3.66 -5.18 -6.39
N GLY A 88 2.66 -5.74 -5.71
CA GLY A 88 1.90 -5.05 -4.67
C GLY A 88 1.22 -3.79 -5.20
N THR A 89 1.32 -2.69 -4.46
CA THR A 89 0.76 -1.40 -4.86
C THR A 89 1.86 -0.40 -5.15
N PHE A 90 1.88 0.10 -6.38
CA PHE A 90 2.73 1.20 -6.79
C PHE A 90 2.02 2.55 -6.61
N PHE A 91 2.58 3.40 -5.78
CA PHE A 91 2.15 4.77 -5.56
C PHE A 91 3.09 5.67 -6.37
N LYS A 92 2.58 6.37 -7.40
CA LYS A 92 3.33 7.39 -8.14
C LYS A 92 2.44 8.55 -8.59
N HIS A 93 3.00 9.74 -8.69
CA HIS A 93 2.35 10.86 -9.37
C HIS A 93 2.30 10.59 -10.89
N ASN A 94 1.23 11.02 -11.56
CA ASN A 94 1.16 11.06 -13.02
C ASN A 94 2.00 12.21 -13.61
#